data_AF-A0A090X5R9-F1
#
_entry.id   AF-A0A090X5R9-F1
#
_cell.length_a   1.000
_cell.length_b   1.000
_cell.length_c   1.000
_cell.angle_alpha   90.00
_cell.angle_beta   90.00
_cell.angle_gamma   90.00
#
_symmetry.space_group_name_H-M   'P 1'
#
loop_
_entity.id
_entity.type
_entity.pdbx_description
1 polymer ?
#
loop_
_entity_poly.entity_id
_entity_poly.type
_entity_poly.pdbx_seq_one_letter_code
_entity_poly.pdbx_strand_id
1 'polypeptide(L)'
;MIFLDPYAPHILKAKENHLEKLFPIVQRRVNALPVSELKTFLNESRIKRILTDLPNDLSYHHISMLFAITGLSIAEWQDYLIIKKKWKRNRDASETIIFNKYNDFILKINKIFNYKDGFSKKETKYSTYDLAETLNVQTCVYCNRIYTKTVVKPSKRTRPEFDHWYPKESYPLLALSFYNLIPSCHICNSSVKGSIVMNTSHYLHPYLSEKINFKFSYWIESLNAYKFQIKRIPNSKEDNTIKAFKIEEIYETHKDEIHDLVQLRKLYSVDYLLRLRGLLAVVDTKISNEEIYRLAFGVNIKEKDFSKRPLSRMKRDILDELGMI
;
A
#
# COMPACT_ATOMS: atom_id res chain seq x y z
N MET A 1 -8.31 4.29 -1.50
CA MET A 1 -7.51 3.07 -1.33
C MET A 1 -8.05 1.94 -2.20
N ILE A 2 -7.20 1.02 -2.63
CA ILE A 2 -7.54 -0.17 -3.43
C ILE A 2 -7.30 -1.39 -2.57
N PHE A 3 -8.27 -2.30 -2.52
CA PHE A 3 -8.07 -3.61 -1.92
C PHE A 3 -7.28 -4.51 -2.88
N LEU A 4 -6.25 -5.17 -2.36
CA LEU A 4 -5.46 -6.17 -3.06
C LEU A 4 -5.80 -7.54 -2.48
N ASP A 5 -6.59 -8.32 -3.21
CA ASP A 5 -6.97 -9.66 -2.78
C ASP A 5 -5.71 -10.54 -2.61
N PRO A 6 -5.37 -10.96 -1.38
CA PRO A 6 -4.17 -11.75 -1.12
C PRO A 6 -4.22 -13.15 -1.74
N TYR A 7 -5.39 -13.59 -2.20
CA TYR A 7 -5.64 -14.89 -2.85
C TYR A 7 -5.74 -14.79 -4.37
N ALA A 8 -5.68 -13.57 -4.94
CA ALA A 8 -5.67 -13.42 -6.39
C ALA A 8 -4.44 -14.14 -7.00
N PRO A 9 -4.58 -14.84 -8.14
CA PRO A 9 -3.50 -15.68 -8.70
C PRO A 9 -2.16 -14.94 -8.89
N HIS A 10 -2.21 -13.69 -9.35
CA HIS A 10 -1.01 -12.88 -9.56
C HIS A 10 -0.34 -12.43 -8.24
N ILE A 11 -1.12 -12.21 -7.17
CA ILE A 11 -0.59 -11.89 -5.83
C ILE A 11 0.06 -13.12 -5.21
N LEU A 12 -0.59 -14.29 -5.31
CA LEU A 12 -0.01 -15.56 -4.86
C LEU A 12 1.30 -15.85 -5.59
N LYS A 13 1.32 -15.70 -6.92
CA LYS A 13 2.53 -15.87 -7.71
C LYS A 13 3.63 -14.89 -7.33
N ALA A 14 3.29 -13.62 -7.08
CA ALA A 14 4.25 -12.62 -6.63
C ALA A 14 4.83 -12.97 -5.26
N LYS A 15 4.00 -13.45 -4.32
CA LYS A 15 4.41 -13.88 -2.98
C LYS A 15 5.34 -15.10 -3.03
N GLU A 16 4.99 -16.11 -3.82
CA GLU A 16 5.83 -17.30 -4.01
C GLU A 16 7.19 -16.94 -4.59
N ASN A 17 7.20 -16.15 -5.67
CA ASN A 17 8.45 -15.67 -6.27
C ASN A 17 9.26 -14.85 -5.25
N HIS A 18 8.62 -13.99 -4.48
CA HIS A 18 9.28 -13.18 -3.46
C HIS A 18 9.96 -14.04 -2.37
N LEU A 19 9.24 -15.04 -1.86
CA LEU A 19 9.76 -15.99 -0.89
C LEU A 19 10.93 -16.80 -1.47
N GLU A 20 10.75 -17.40 -2.65
CA GLU A 20 11.76 -18.23 -3.30
C GLU A 20 13.09 -17.47 -3.51
N LYS A 21 13.00 -16.18 -3.87
CA LYS A 21 14.19 -15.37 -4.16
C LYS A 21 14.83 -14.74 -2.92
N LEU A 22 14.06 -14.38 -1.89
CA LEU A 22 14.61 -13.71 -0.70
C LEU A 22 14.96 -14.66 0.44
N PHE A 23 14.26 -15.78 0.60
CA PHE A 23 14.52 -16.72 1.70
C PHE A 23 15.98 -17.20 1.74
N PRO A 24 16.60 -17.67 0.64
CA PRO A 24 17.99 -18.13 0.68
C PRO A 24 18.99 -17.03 1.07
N ILE A 25 18.71 -15.78 0.70
CA ILE A 25 19.54 -14.62 1.02
C ILE A 25 19.46 -14.31 2.52
N VAL A 26 18.24 -14.22 3.05
CA VAL A 26 18.01 -13.94 4.47
C VAL A 26 18.58 -15.09 5.32
N GLN A 27 18.33 -16.33 4.92
CA GLN A 27 18.85 -17.52 5.61
C GLN A 27 20.38 -17.53 5.67
N ARG A 28 21.07 -17.20 4.55
CA ARG A 28 22.53 -17.09 4.54
C ARG A 28 23.04 -16.03 5.52
N ARG A 29 22.37 -14.87 5.57
CA ARG A 29 22.72 -13.77 6.50
C ARG A 29 22.50 -14.16 7.96
N VAL A 30 21.45 -14.92 8.27
CA VAL A 30 21.21 -15.46 9.61
C VAL A 30 22.25 -16.53 9.97
N ASN A 31 22.59 -17.42 9.03
CA ASN A 31 23.59 -18.47 9.25
C ASN A 31 24.99 -17.90 9.55
N ALA A 32 25.31 -16.73 9.01
CA ALA A 32 26.55 -15.99 9.28
C ALA A 32 26.61 -15.35 10.67
N LEU A 33 25.50 -15.29 11.43
CA LEU A 33 25.51 -14.81 12.81
C LEU A 33 26.21 -15.81 13.74
N PRO A 34 26.88 -15.34 14.80
CA PRO A 34 27.29 -16.21 15.90
C PRO A 34 26.06 -16.83 16.59
N VAL A 35 26.28 -17.93 17.32
CA VAL A 35 25.24 -18.56 18.15
C VAL A 35 24.71 -17.51 19.13
N SER A 36 23.41 -17.25 19.06
CA SER A 36 22.72 -16.19 19.81
C SER A 36 21.22 -16.42 19.81
N GLU A 37 20.50 -15.82 20.76
CA GLU A 37 19.03 -15.85 20.82
C GLU A 37 18.39 -15.36 19.52
N LEU A 38 18.97 -14.33 18.89
CA LEU A 38 18.51 -13.82 17.59
C LEU A 38 18.63 -14.89 16.49
N LYS A 39 19.73 -15.64 16.44
CA LYS A 39 19.93 -16.73 15.47
C LYS A 39 18.92 -17.85 15.70
N THR A 40 18.69 -18.22 16.97
CA THR A 40 17.70 -19.23 17.36
C THR A 40 16.27 -18.81 17.01
N PHE A 41 15.94 -17.54 17.27
CA PHE A 41 14.64 -16.96 16.93
C PHE A 41 14.38 -16.98 15.42
N LEU A 42 15.38 -16.61 14.62
CA LEU A 42 15.32 -16.57 13.16
C LEU A 42 15.59 -17.94 12.50
N ASN A 43 14.95 -19.01 13.01
CA ASN A 43 14.95 -20.30 12.32
C ASN A 43 14.24 -20.23 10.96
N GLU A 44 14.39 -21.28 10.14
CA GLU A 44 13.85 -21.30 8.78
C GLU A 44 12.35 -21.00 8.71
N SER A 45 11.57 -21.62 9.59
CA SER A 45 10.12 -21.43 9.66
C SER A 45 9.78 -19.98 9.97
N ARG A 46 10.46 -19.38 10.97
CA ARG A 46 10.27 -17.97 11.33
C ARG A 46 10.62 -17.03 10.17
N ILE A 47 11.72 -17.25 9.46
CA ILE A 47 12.11 -16.42 8.31
C ILE A 47 11.04 -16.47 7.23
N LYS A 48 10.57 -17.68 6.84
CA LYS A 48 9.52 -17.84 5.82
C LYS A 48 8.26 -17.08 6.24
N ARG A 49 7.83 -17.25 7.48
CA ARG A 49 6.67 -16.56 8.07
C ARG A 49 6.81 -15.04 8.10
N ILE A 50 7.97 -14.49 8.46
CA ILE A 50 8.20 -13.03 8.39
C ILE A 50 8.04 -12.52 6.95
N LEU A 51 8.53 -13.28 5.97
CA LEU A 51 8.46 -12.89 4.56
C LEU A 51 7.05 -12.99 3.97
N THR A 52 6.17 -13.85 4.50
CA THR A 52 4.90 -14.20 3.84
C THR A 52 3.64 -14.19 4.70
N ASP A 53 3.72 -14.06 6.01
CA ASP A 53 2.51 -14.06 6.85
C ASP A 53 1.67 -12.81 6.57
N LEU A 54 0.35 -12.94 6.73
CA LEU A 54 -0.61 -11.87 6.45
C LEU A 54 -0.45 -10.70 7.44
N PRO A 55 -0.97 -9.50 7.09
CA PRO A 55 -0.76 -8.28 7.87
C PRO A 55 -1.10 -8.35 9.37
N ASN A 56 -2.07 -9.19 9.75
CA ASN A 56 -2.47 -9.40 11.15
C ASN A 56 -1.37 -10.07 11.99
N ASP A 57 -0.53 -10.89 11.37
CA ASP A 57 0.55 -11.62 12.03
C ASP A 57 1.89 -10.87 11.98
N LEU A 58 2.03 -9.87 11.11
CA LEU A 58 3.30 -9.17 10.91
C LEU A 58 3.78 -8.45 12.18
N SER A 59 2.89 -7.73 12.87
CA SER A 59 3.24 -7.05 14.12
C SER A 59 3.64 -8.04 15.22
N TYR A 60 3.02 -9.23 15.24
CA TYR A 60 3.32 -10.30 16.17
C TYR A 60 4.75 -10.81 16.01
N HIS A 61 5.29 -10.92 14.78
CA HIS A 61 6.68 -11.32 14.58
C HIS A 61 7.67 -10.35 15.24
N HIS A 62 7.42 -9.04 15.14
CA HIS A 62 8.26 -8.02 15.78
C HIS A 62 8.14 -8.09 17.31
N ILE A 63 6.92 -8.21 17.83
CA ILE A 63 6.67 -8.31 19.27
C ILE A 63 7.32 -9.59 19.85
N SER A 64 7.12 -10.72 19.18
CA SER A 64 7.69 -12.01 19.58
C SER A 64 9.23 -11.97 19.58
N MET A 65 9.85 -11.23 18.66
CA MET A 65 11.30 -11.02 18.64
C MET A 65 11.78 -10.24 19.87
N LEU A 66 11.06 -9.19 20.28
CA LEU A 66 11.41 -8.42 21.48
C LEU A 66 11.31 -9.27 22.75
N PHE A 67 10.36 -10.21 22.84
CA PHE A 67 10.26 -11.14 23.96
C PHE A 67 11.32 -12.25 23.93
N ALA A 68 11.76 -12.67 22.75
CA ALA A 68 12.67 -13.80 22.59
C ALA A 68 14.13 -13.46 22.88
N ILE A 69 14.48 -12.17 23.04
CA ILE A 69 15.85 -11.71 23.20
C ILE A 69 16.00 -11.06 24.57
N THR A 70 16.89 -11.63 25.39
CA THR A 70 17.15 -11.19 26.75
C THR A 70 17.54 -9.73 26.77
N GLY A 71 16.88 -8.99 27.66
CA GLY A 71 17.09 -7.56 27.83
C GLY A 71 16.31 -6.69 26.84
N LEU A 72 15.52 -7.21 25.89
CA LEU A 72 14.59 -6.38 25.13
C LEU A 72 13.19 -6.41 25.75
N SER A 73 12.47 -5.29 25.65
CA SER A 73 11.07 -5.18 26.07
C SER A 73 10.26 -4.30 25.12
N ILE A 74 8.93 -4.43 25.15
CA ILE A 74 8.03 -3.53 24.40
C ILE A 74 8.08 -2.11 24.95
N ALA A 75 8.11 -1.95 26.27
CA ALA A 75 8.13 -0.64 26.93
C ALA A 75 9.36 0.17 26.50
N GLU A 76 10.57 -0.39 26.67
CA GLU A 76 11.79 0.30 26.25
C GLU A 76 11.88 0.46 24.72
N TRP A 77 11.25 -0.42 23.93
CA TRP A 77 11.14 -0.23 22.47
C TRP A 77 10.32 1.01 22.13
N GLN A 78 9.21 1.24 22.83
CA GLN A 78 8.39 2.44 22.66
C GLN A 78 9.17 3.70 23.06
N ASP A 79 9.90 3.64 24.19
CA ASP A 79 10.79 4.73 24.62
C ASP A 79 11.87 5.01 23.57
N TYR A 80 12.51 3.96 23.06
CA TYR A 80 13.51 4.08 21.99
C TYR A 80 12.96 4.83 20.77
N LEU A 81 11.73 4.53 20.32
CA LEU A 81 11.13 5.21 19.17
C LEU A 81 10.91 6.71 19.40
N ILE A 82 10.67 7.12 20.64
CA ILE A 82 10.55 8.53 21.04
C ILE A 82 11.96 9.16 21.10
N ILE A 83 12.89 8.52 21.80
CA ILE A 83 14.28 8.98 22.00
C ILE A 83 15.01 9.13 20.66
N LYS A 84 14.79 8.22 19.71
CA LYS A 84 15.40 8.24 18.38
C LYS A 84 15.13 9.54 17.61
N LYS A 85 13.98 10.18 17.86
CA LYS A 85 13.60 11.46 17.24
C LYS A 85 14.26 12.67 17.90
N LYS A 86 14.80 12.53 19.12
CA LYS A 86 15.52 13.59 19.81
C LYS A 86 16.92 13.79 19.20
N TRP A 87 17.35 15.05 19.13
CA TRP A 87 18.74 15.41 18.85
C TRP A 87 19.67 14.78 19.89
N LYS A 88 20.86 14.29 19.48
CA LYS A 88 21.81 13.60 20.37
C LYS A 88 22.13 14.41 21.65
N ARG A 89 22.30 15.74 21.51
CA ARG A 89 22.60 16.65 22.63
C ARG A 89 21.46 16.81 23.65
N ASN A 90 20.24 16.39 23.31
CA ASN A 90 19.04 16.51 24.15
C ASN A 90 18.70 15.19 24.87
N ARG A 91 19.55 14.18 24.78
CA ARG A 91 19.33 12.89 25.45
C ARG A 91 20.03 12.89 26.79
N ASP A 92 19.33 12.49 27.84
CA ASP A 92 19.98 12.25 29.13
C ASP A 92 20.79 10.93 29.13
N ALA A 93 21.43 10.64 30.26
CA ALA A 93 22.25 9.43 30.40
C ALA A 93 21.44 8.13 30.22
N SER A 94 20.23 8.06 30.77
CA SER A 94 19.35 6.89 30.68
C SER A 94 18.85 6.69 29.24
N GLU A 95 18.46 7.79 28.58
CA GLU A 95 18.03 7.76 27.18
C GLU A 95 19.15 7.35 26.24
N THR A 96 20.38 7.74 26.55
CA THR A 96 21.56 7.35 25.76
C THR A 96 21.82 5.85 25.85
N ILE A 97 21.63 5.24 27.02
CA ILE A 97 21.77 3.79 27.21
C ILE A 97 20.72 3.04 26.39
N ILE A 98 19.44 3.44 26.51
CA ILE A 98 18.34 2.84 25.72
C ILE A 98 18.59 3.02 24.23
N PHE A 99 18.98 4.23 23.79
CA PHE A 99 19.26 4.51 22.39
C PHE A 99 20.34 3.59 21.83
N ASN A 100 21.48 3.47 22.49
CA ASN A 100 22.60 2.67 22.00
C ASN A 100 22.23 1.18 21.92
N LYS A 101 21.63 0.64 22.98
CA LYS A 101 21.14 -0.75 23.07
C LYS A 101 20.26 -1.13 21.88
N TYR A 102 19.22 -0.34 21.62
CA TYR A 102 18.26 -0.62 20.56
C TYR A 102 18.79 -0.25 19.17
N ASN A 103 19.61 0.79 19.04
CA ASN A 103 20.24 1.13 17.76
C ASN A 103 21.18 0.00 17.29
N ASP A 104 22.01 -0.54 18.18
CA ASP A 104 22.90 -1.68 17.86
C ASP A 104 22.11 -2.92 17.45
N PHE A 105 20.99 -3.17 18.14
CA PHE A 105 20.07 -4.24 17.77
C PHE A 105 19.46 -4.02 16.36
N ILE A 106 18.96 -2.82 16.07
CA ILE A 106 18.43 -2.48 14.74
C ILE A 106 19.50 -2.63 13.66
N LEU A 107 20.75 -2.25 13.91
CA LEU A 107 21.85 -2.43 12.97
C LEU A 107 22.08 -3.90 12.63
N LYS A 108 21.91 -4.82 13.59
CA LYS A 108 21.97 -6.27 13.34
C LYS A 108 20.80 -6.74 12.47
N ILE A 109 19.57 -6.33 12.80
CA ILE A 109 18.36 -6.70 12.02
C ILE A 109 18.45 -6.16 10.59
N ASN A 110 18.89 -4.91 10.40
CA ASN A 110 19.04 -4.29 9.09
C ASN A 110 20.09 -4.96 8.21
N LYS A 111 21.10 -5.64 8.79
CA LYS A 111 22.04 -6.45 8.01
C LYS A 111 21.38 -7.72 7.47
N ILE A 112 20.40 -8.27 8.18
CA ILE A 112 19.69 -9.49 7.81
C ILE A 112 18.56 -9.16 6.82
N PHE A 113 17.61 -8.33 7.24
CA PHE A 113 16.44 -7.88 6.48
C PHE A 113 16.74 -6.59 5.72
N ASN A 114 17.88 -6.56 5.02
CA ASN A 114 18.30 -5.40 4.27
C ASN A 114 17.45 -5.23 3.01
N TYR A 115 16.61 -4.18 2.98
CA TYR A 115 15.78 -3.87 1.81
C TYR A 115 16.61 -3.50 0.56
N LYS A 116 17.68 -2.70 0.70
CA LYS A 116 18.48 -2.28 -0.46
C LYS A 116 19.23 -3.46 -1.08
N ASP A 117 19.86 -4.29 -0.25
CA ASP A 117 20.67 -5.41 -0.70
C ASP A 117 19.85 -6.64 -1.06
N GLY A 118 18.68 -6.84 -0.43
CA GLY A 118 17.75 -7.92 -0.78
C GLY A 118 17.25 -7.85 -2.23
N PHE A 119 17.18 -6.64 -2.81
CA PHE A 119 16.84 -6.42 -4.22
C PHE A 119 18.05 -6.01 -5.07
N SER A 120 19.28 -6.16 -4.54
CA SER A 120 20.50 -5.80 -5.24
C SER A 120 20.87 -6.87 -6.27
N LYS A 121 21.30 -6.41 -7.46
CA LYS A 121 21.82 -7.28 -8.53
C LYS A 121 23.01 -8.15 -8.09
N LYS A 122 23.73 -7.76 -7.03
CA LYS A 122 24.85 -8.53 -6.47
C LYS A 122 24.39 -9.82 -5.79
N GLU A 123 23.22 -9.79 -5.16
CA GLU A 123 22.69 -10.90 -4.37
C GLU A 123 21.71 -11.76 -5.15
N THR A 124 20.96 -11.14 -6.08
CA THR A 124 19.93 -11.82 -6.85
C THR A 124 19.58 -11.06 -8.13
N LYS A 125 19.08 -11.78 -9.13
CA LYS A 125 18.45 -11.15 -10.30
C LYS A 125 17.08 -10.54 -9.96
N TYR A 126 16.47 -10.96 -8.86
CA TYR A 126 15.18 -10.47 -8.36
C TYR A 126 15.30 -9.03 -7.84
N SER A 127 14.44 -8.16 -8.31
CA SER A 127 14.42 -6.75 -7.97
C SER A 127 12.99 -6.28 -7.70
N THR A 128 12.86 -5.05 -7.24
CA THR A 128 11.54 -4.40 -7.07
C THR A 128 10.78 -4.28 -8.39
N TYR A 129 11.46 -4.33 -9.55
CA TYR A 129 10.77 -4.36 -10.84
C TYR A 129 10.07 -5.70 -11.07
N ASP A 130 10.72 -6.82 -10.75
CA ASP A 130 10.14 -8.16 -10.91
C ASP A 130 8.92 -8.34 -9.99
N LEU A 131 9.00 -7.81 -8.76
CA LEU A 131 7.86 -7.74 -7.84
C LEU A 131 6.71 -6.92 -8.46
N ALA A 132 7.01 -5.72 -8.98
CA ALA A 132 6.00 -4.84 -9.54
C ALA A 132 5.35 -5.38 -10.82
N GLU A 133 6.11 -6.03 -11.70
CA GLU A 133 5.57 -6.69 -12.90
C GLU A 133 4.64 -7.84 -12.52
N THR A 134 5.04 -8.67 -11.55
CA THR A 134 4.22 -9.81 -11.11
C THR A 134 2.95 -9.35 -10.40
N LEU A 135 3.03 -8.31 -9.55
CA LEU A 135 1.87 -7.69 -8.90
C LEU A 135 0.91 -7.04 -9.90
N ASN A 136 1.40 -6.50 -11.02
CA ASN A 136 0.60 -5.85 -12.06
C ASN A 136 -0.44 -4.82 -11.54
N VAL A 137 -0.07 -4.08 -10.50
CA VAL A 137 -0.87 -2.98 -9.94
C VAL A 137 -0.45 -1.68 -10.62
N GLN A 138 -1.33 -1.12 -11.46
CA GLN A 138 -0.98 -0.05 -12.39
C GLN A 138 -1.24 1.36 -11.86
N THR A 139 -1.83 1.49 -10.67
CA THR A 139 -2.09 2.76 -10.00
C THR A 139 -1.72 2.68 -8.53
N CYS A 140 -1.48 3.85 -7.93
CA CYS A 140 -1.20 3.91 -6.49
C CYS A 140 -2.34 3.28 -5.69
N VAL A 141 -2.01 2.32 -4.82
CA VAL A 141 -2.99 1.63 -3.96
C VAL A 141 -3.66 2.57 -2.99
N TYR A 142 -2.95 3.58 -2.47
CA TYR A 142 -3.52 4.50 -1.48
C TYR A 142 -4.52 5.47 -2.09
N CYS A 143 -4.08 6.21 -3.12
CA CYS A 143 -4.90 7.28 -3.68
C CYS A 143 -5.64 6.92 -4.96
N ASN A 144 -5.35 5.82 -5.66
CA ASN A 144 -5.90 5.51 -6.99
C ASN A 144 -5.87 6.68 -8.00
N ARG A 145 -5.00 7.69 -7.82
CA ARG A 145 -5.03 8.91 -8.64
C ARG A 145 -3.93 9.00 -9.69
N ILE A 146 -2.85 8.26 -9.49
CA ILE A 146 -1.66 8.34 -10.34
C ILE A 146 -1.31 6.94 -10.84
N TYR A 147 -0.95 6.84 -12.11
CA TYR A 147 -0.37 5.63 -12.66
C TYR A 147 0.97 5.32 -12.01
N THR A 148 1.17 4.06 -11.69
CA THR A 148 2.43 3.51 -11.21
C THR A 148 2.81 2.31 -12.05
N LYS A 149 2.68 2.45 -13.38
CA LYS A 149 2.98 1.38 -14.33
C LYS A 149 4.45 1.01 -14.28
N THR A 150 4.73 -0.27 -14.48
CA THR A 150 6.09 -0.79 -14.54
C THR A 150 6.57 -0.80 -15.98
N VAL A 151 7.75 -0.23 -16.24
CA VAL A 151 8.39 -0.17 -17.55
C VAL A 151 9.82 -0.70 -17.42
N VAL A 152 10.06 -1.88 -18.00
CA VAL A 152 11.37 -2.56 -17.97
C VAL A 152 12.08 -2.63 -19.32
N LYS A 153 11.38 -2.35 -20.43
CA LYS A 153 11.93 -2.33 -21.80
C LYS A 153 11.89 -0.92 -22.39
N PRO A 154 12.90 -0.50 -23.18
CA PRO A 154 14.16 -1.22 -23.48
C PRO A 154 15.12 -1.28 -22.27
N SER A 155 14.85 -0.52 -21.21
CA SER A 155 15.57 -0.57 -19.93
C SER A 155 14.61 -0.24 -18.78
N LYS A 156 15.01 -0.56 -17.53
CA LYS A 156 14.26 -0.23 -16.32
C LYS A 156 14.09 1.30 -16.21
N ARG A 157 12.86 1.80 -16.38
CA ARG A 157 12.53 3.23 -16.35
C ARG A 157 11.72 3.64 -15.14
N THR A 158 10.60 2.96 -14.89
CA THR A 158 9.68 3.32 -13.82
C THR A 158 8.92 2.12 -13.30
N ARG A 159 8.46 2.21 -12.05
CA ARG A 159 7.74 1.20 -11.27
C ARG A 159 7.05 1.91 -10.08
N PRO A 160 6.06 1.30 -9.40
CA PRO A 160 5.53 1.84 -8.14
C PRO A 160 6.61 1.85 -7.06
N GLU A 161 6.64 2.86 -6.20
CA GLU A 161 7.38 2.72 -4.94
C GLU A 161 6.75 1.62 -4.09
N PHE A 162 7.54 0.96 -3.26
CA PHE A 162 7.01 0.05 -2.25
C PHE A 162 7.10 0.75 -0.91
N ASP A 163 5.96 1.24 -0.44
CA ASP A 163 5.82 1.75 0.92
C ASP A 163 5.88 0.58 1.90
N HIS A 164 6.55 0.82 3.03
CA HIS A 164 6.55 -0.09 4.17
C HIS A 164 5.38 0.26 5.08
N TRP A 165 4.27 -0.49 4.98
CA TRP A 165 3.05 -0.17 5.72
C TRP A 165 3.32 -0.04 7.23
N TYR A 166 4.01 -1.03 7.79
CA TYR A 166 4.80 -0.92 9.02
C TYR A 166 6.15 -0.29 8.68
N PRO A 167 6.43 0.97 9.10
CA PRO A 167 7.66 1.66 8.72
C PRO A 167 8.90 0.88 9.13
N LYS A 168 9.81 0.63 8.18
CA LYS A 168 11.07 -0.12 8.43
C LYS A 168 11.94 0.50 9.54
N GLU A 169 11.77 1.79 9.82
CA GLU A 169 12.48 2.49 10.88
C GLU A 169 12.08 2.02 12.29
N SER A 170 10.85 1.54 12.42
CA SER A 170 10.23 1.03 13.65
C SER A 170 9.92 -0.47 13.58
N TYR A 171 9.98 -1.07 12.40
CA TYR A 171 9.75 -2.50 12.18
C TYR A 171 10.78 -3.06 11.19
N PRO A 172 12.08 -3.00 11.50
CA PRO A 172 13.14 -3.40 10.56
C PRO A 172 13.06 -4.89 10.20
N LEU A 173 12.49 -5.73 11.08
CA LEU A 173 12.23 -7.15 10.80
C LEU A 173 11.31 -7.36 9.59
N LEU A 174 10.39 -6.42 9.34
CA LEU A 174 9.38 -6.49 8.29
C LEU A 174 9.82 -5.81 6.99
N ALA A 175 11.07 -5.35 6.89
CA ALA A 175 11.54 -4.55 5.75
C ALA A 175 11.52 -5.30 4.41
N LEU A 176 11.56 -6.64 4.45
CA LEU A 176 11.43 -7.53 3.28
C LEU A 176 10.15 -8.35 3.31
N SER A 177 9.19 -8.05 4.19
CA SER A 177 7.93 -8.80 4.23
C SER A 177 7.05 -8.45 3.04
N PHE A 178 6.58 -9.45 2.29
CA PHE A 178 5.79 -9.24 1.07
C PHE A 178 4.56 -8.39 1.34
N TYR A 179 3.79 -8.75 2.36
CA TYR A 179 2.57 -8.04 2.72
C TYR A 179 2.82 -6.70 3.42
N ASN A 180 4.07 -6.36 3.73
CA ASN A 180 4.45 -5.03 4.21
C ASN A 180 4.82 -4.07 3.07
N LEU A 181 5.02 -4.55 1.84
CA LEU A 181 5.49 -3.76 0.69
C LEU A 181 4.32 -3.36 -0.22
N ILE A 182 3.79 -2.16 -0.03
CA ILE A 182 2.60 -1.67 -0.74
C ILE A 182 2.98 -0.87 -1.99
N PRO A 183 2.57 -1.28 -3.20
CA PRO A 183 2.83 -0.51 -4.42
C PRO A 183 2.07 0.83 -4.37
N SER A 184 2.81 1.93 -4.40
CA SER A 184 2.27 3.28 -4.22
C SER A 184 3.01 4.31 -5.06
N CYS A 185 2.43 5.50 -5.19
CA CYS A 185 3.12 6.66 -5.75
C CYS A 185 4.01 7.32 -4.69
N HIS A 186 5.02 8.04 -5.16
CA HIS A 186 5.96 8.74 -4.29
C HIS A 186 5.28 9.71 -3.32
N ILE A 187 4.26 10.45 -3.77
CA ILE A 187 3.53 11.43 -2.96
C ILE A 187 2.88 10.75 -1.75
N CYS A 188 2.13 9.65 -1.95
CA CYS A 188 1.48 8.96 -0.84
C CYS A 188 2.48 8.30 0.11
N ASN A 189 3.51 7.67 -0.43
CA ASN A 189 4.54 6.99 0.35
C ASN A 189 5.37 7.98 1.19
N SER A 190 6.02 8.94 0.53
CA SER A 190 7.05 9.78 1.15
C SER A 190 6.50 11.09 1.70
N SER A 191 5.67 11.81 0.93
CA SER A 191 5.22 13.16 1.32
C SER A 191 4.09 13.15 2.34
N VAL A 192 3.21 12.14 2.29
CA VAL A 192 2.01 12.09 3.13
C VAL A 192 2.14 11.09 4.27
N LYS A 193 2.38 9.80 3.97
CA LYS A 193 2.52 8.78 5.02
C LYS A 193 3.82 8.91 5.80
N GLY A 194 4.94 9.01 5.08
CA GLY A 194 6.27 9.08 5.69
C GLY A 194 6.50 7.94 6.69
N SER A 195 6.81 8.30 7.94
CA SER A 195 7.08 7.38 9.05
C SER A 195 5.91 7.22 10.03
N ILE A 196 4.69 7.60 9.64
CA ILE A 196 3.49 7.37 10.47
C ILE A 196 3.38 5.87 10.77
N VAL A 197 3.32 5.54 12.05
CA VAL A 197 3.14 4.16 12.52
C VAL A 197 1.66 3.82 12.46
N MET A 198 1.32 2.78 11.72
CA MET A 198 -0.04 2.25 11.56
C MET A 198 -0.16 0.88 12.23
N ASN A 199 -1.39 0.49 12.52
CA ASN A 199 -1.73 -0.85 13.03
C ASN A 199 -3.08 -1.28 12.43
N THR A 200 -3.29 -2.60 12.34
CA THR A 200 -4.43 -3.15 11.60
C THR A 200 -5.74 -2.99 12.34
N SER A 201 -5.74 -2.63 13.63
CA SER A 201 -6.96 -2.34 14.40
C SER A 201 -7.51 -0.94 14.14
N HIS A 202 -6.67 0.03 13.77
CA HIS A 202 -7.07 1.43 13.57
C HIS A 202 -6.98 1.92 12.13
N TYR A 203 -6.26 1.23 11.25
CA TYR A 203 -6.07 1.63 9.85
C TYR A 203 -6.37 0.47 8.91
N LEU A 204 -6.84 0.80 7.70
CA LEU A 204 -7.03 -0.17 6.65
C LEU A 204 -5.68 -0.63 6.12
N HIS A 205 -5.55 -1.94 5.91
CA HIS A 205 -4.40 -2.53 5.25
C HIS A 205 -4.81 -3.04 3.85
N PRO A 206 -4.11 -2.71 2.75
CA PRO A 206 -4.54 -3.08 1.40
C PRO A 206 -4.75 -4.58 1.16
N TYR A 207 -4.04 -5.44 1.88
CA TYR A 207 -4.14 -6.90 1.78
C TYR A 207 -5.11 -7.56 2.78
N LEU A 208 -5.83 -6.80 3.61
CA LEU A 208 -6.85 -7.36 4.49
C LEU A 208 -8.23 -7.20 3.86
N SER A 209 -8.94 -8.32 3.72
CA SER A 209 -10.30 -8.38 3.16
C SER A 209 -11.29 -7.85 4.19
N GLU A 210 -11.29 -6.53 4.35
CA GLU A 210 -12.28 -5.81 5.12
C GLU A 210 -13.16 -5.05 4.13
N LYS A 211 -14.48 -5.11 4.31
CA LYS A 211 -15.42 -4.33 3.49
C LYS A 211 -15.08 -2.86 3.68
N ILE A 212 -14.45 -2.24 2.69
CA ILE A 212 -14.04 -0.84 2.77
C ILE A 212 -15.29 0.03 2.76
N ASN A 213 -15.66 0.57 3.93
CA ASN A 213 -16.94 1.26 4.11
C ASN A 213 -16.81 2.78 4.00
N PHE A 214 -16.35 3.25 2.85
CA PHE A 214 -16.41 4.66 2.48
C PHE A 214 -16.71 4.82 0.99
N LYS A 215 -17.41 5.91 0.64
CA LYS A 215 -17.71 6.28 -0.74
C LYS A 215 -17.28 7.71 -1.04
N PHE A 216 -16.66 7.92 -2.20
CA PHE A 216 -16.46 9.26 -2.73
C PHE A 216 -17.81 9.88 -3.10
N SER A 217 -17.96 11.17 -2.86
CA SER A 217 -19.20 11.93 -2.98
C SER A 217 -18.89 13.42 -3.13
N TYR A 218 -19.93 14.25 -3.21
CA TYR A 218 -19.78 15.69 -3.29
C TYR A 218 -20.99 16.41 -2.67
N TRP A 219 -20.79 17.65 -2.24
CA TRP A 219 -21.86 18.58 -1.87
C TRP A 219 -22.02 19.67 -2.92
N ILE A 220 -23.25 20.13 -3.11
CA ILE A 220 -23.54 21.30 -3.93
C ILE A 220 -23.43 22.53 -3.02
N GLU A 221 -22.42 23.36 -3.23
CA GLU A 221 -22.25 24.62 -2.49
C GLU A 221 -23.16 25.71 -3.08
N SER A 222 -23.21 25.79 -4.41
CA SER A 222 -24.09 26.68 -5.16
C SER A 222 -24.32 26.11 -6.57
N LEU A 223 -25.07 26.84 -7.41
CA LEU A 223 -25.26 26.44 -8.80
C LEU A 223 -23.88 26.23 -9.49
N ASN A 224 -23.64 24.99 -9.95
CA ASN A 224 -22.40 24.54 -10.59
C ASN A 224 -21.11 24.64 -9.75
N ALA A 225 -21.22 24.85 -8.43
CA ALA A 225 -20.10 24.77 -7.50
C ALA A 225 -20.26 23.55 -6.60
N TYR A 226 -19.24 22.69 -6.58
CA TYR A 226 -19.24 21.44 -5.83
C TYR A 226 -18.02 21.37 -4.93
N LYS A 227 -18.22 20.77 -3.76
CA LYS A 227 -17.16 20.45 -2.80
C LYS A 227 -17.01 18.95 -2.69
N PHE A 228 -15.77 18.47 -2.62
CA PHE A 228 -15.49 17.06 -2.50
C PHE A 228 -15.87 16.54 -1.11
N GLN A 229 -16.36 15.31 -1.04
CA GLN A 229 -16.63 14.63 0.21
C GLN A 229 -16.31 13.14 0.10
N ILE A 230 -15.89 12.53 1.20
CA ILE A 230 -15.89 11.08 1.34
C ILE A 230 -16.82 10.69 2.49
N LYS A 231 -17.97 10.08 2.17
CA LYS A 231 -18.94 9.55 3.13
C LYS A 231 -18.31 8.36 3.87
N ARG A 232 -18.23 8.45 5.20
CA ARG A 232 -17.57 7.47 6.09
C ARG A 232 -18.10 7.57 7.52
N ILE A 233 -17.87 6.54 8.32
CA ILE A 233 -18.17 6.54 9.76
C ILE A 233 -17.02 7.25 10.51
N PRO A 234 -17.30 8.28 11.34
CA PRO A 234 -16.27 8.95 12.13
C PRO A 234 -15.51 7.97 13.05
N ASN A 235 -14.20 8.19 13.22
CA ASN A 235 -13.32 7.36 14.07
C ASN A 235 -13.21 5.88 13.65
N SER A 236 -13.73 5.49 12.48
CA SER A 236 -13.53 4.16 11.91
C SER A 236 -12.13 3.99 11.32
N LYS A 237 -11.77 2.76 10.92
CA LYS A 237 -10.51 2.51 10.20
C LYS A 237 -10.41 3.30 8.90
N GLU A 238 -11.53 3.43 8.18
CA GLU A 238 -11.65 4.24 6.97
C GLU A 238 -11.32 5.70 7.26
N ASP A 239 -11.94 6.29 8.29
CA ASP A 239 -11.72 7.69 8.66
C ASP A 239 -10.27 7.96 9.06
N ASN A 240 -9.68 7.08 9.87
CA ASN A 240 -8.28 7.17 10.25
C ASN A 240 -7.35 7.05 9.05
N THR A 241 -7.65 6.16 8.11
CA THR A 241 -6.86 5.98 6.88
C THR A 241 -6.99 7.18 5.96
N ILE A 242 -8.21 7.69 5.76
CA ILE A 242 -8.47 8.88 4.93
C ILE A 242 -7.72 10.08 5.49
N LYS A 243 -7.75 10.30 6.80
CA LYS A 243 -6.99 11.37 7.48
C LYS A 243 -5.48 11.17 7.36
N ALA A 244 -4.98 9.96 7.64
CA ALA A 244 -3.54 9.68 7.60
C ALA A 244 -2.93 9.89 6.21
N PHE A 245 -3.68 9.58 5.16
CA PHE A 245 -3.27 9.79 3.77
C PHE A 245 -3.81 11.09 3.15
N LYS A 246 -4.45 11.95 3.95
CA LYS A 246 -5.07 13.22 3.51
C LYS A 246 -5.89 13.05 2.23
N ILE A 247 -6.63 11.95 2.12
CA ILE A 247 -7.27 11.55 0.86
C ILE A 247 -8.30 12.60 0.47
N GLU A 248 -9.15 13.04 1.39
CA GLU A 248 -10.20 14.00 1.11
C GLU A 248 -9.62 15.35 0.66
N GLU A 249 -8.62 15.86 1.38
CA GLU A 249 -7.98 17.14 1.07
C GLU A 249 -7.27 17.13 -0.28
N ILE A 250 -6.60 16.02 -0.64
CA ILE A 250 -5.94 15.96 -1.94
C ILE A 250 -6.96 15.74 -3.06
N TYR A 251 -8.08 15.06 -2.79
CA TYR A 251 -9.13 14.89 -3.79
C TYR A 251 -9.98 16.14 -4.01
N GLU A 252 -10.06 17.05 -3.04
CA GLU A 252 -10.66 18.38 -3.21
C GLU A 252 -10.05 19.15 -4.38
N THR A 253 -8.77 18.88 -4.72
CA THR A 253 -8.12 19.49 -5.88
C THR A 253 -8.57 18.90 -7.23
N HIS A 254 -9.48 17.93 -7.25
CA HIS A 254 -10.03 17.24 -8.44
C HIS A 254 -11.52 17.56 -8.61
N LYS A 255 -11.96 18.75 -8.19
CA LYS A 255 -13.36 19.19 -8.32
C LYS A 255 -13.82 19.37 -9.77
N ASP A 256 -12.88 19.58 -10.68
CA ASP A 256 -13.08 19.55 -12.13
C ASP A 256 -13.67 18.20 -12.58
N GLU A 257 -13.20 17.09 -12.02
CA GLU A 257 -13.74 15.77 -12.33
C GLU A 257 -15.20 15.60 -11.87
N ILE A 258 -15.58 16.20 -10.73
CA ILE A 258 -17.01 16.23 -10.30
C ILE A 258 -17.81 17.09 -11.29
N HIS A 259 -17.31 18.26 -11.66
CA HIS A 259 -17.99 19.17 -12.56
C HIS A 259 -18.31 18.49 -13.89
N ASP A 260 -17.32 17.83 -14.50
CA ASP A 260 -17.46 17.10 -15.74
C ASP A 260 -18.51 15.99 -15.63
N LEU A 261 -18.48 15.19 -14.55
CA LEU A 261 -19.46 14.10 -14.34
C LEU A 261 -20.89 14.62 -14.15
N VAL A 262 -21.06 15.70 -13.39
CA VAL A 262 -22.39 16.31 -13.19
C VAL A 262 -22.89 16.94 -14.50
N GLN A 263 -22.01 17.61 -15.25
CA GLN A 263 -22.36 18.17 -16.55
C GLN A 263 -22.74 17.04 -17.54
N LEU A 264 -22.00 15.94 -17.53
CA LEU A 264 -22.32 14.73 -18.28
C LEU A 264 -23.74 14.26 -17.93
N ARG A 265 -24.07 14.12 -16.64
CA ARG A 265 -25.41 13.73 -16.19
C ARG A 265 -26.52 14.67 -16.67
N LYS A 266 -26.27 15.97 -16.72
CA LYS A 266 -27.24 17.00 -17.17
C LYS A 266 -27.46 16.96 -18.68
N LEU A 267 -26.38 16.79 -19.45
CA LEU A 267 -26.44 16.78 -20.90
C LEU A 267 -26.90 15.43 -21.47
N TYR A 268 -26.67 14.34 -20.72
CA TYR A 268 -26.88 12.99 -21.21
C TYR A 268 -28.29 12.52 -20.87
N SER A 269 -28.98 11.94 -21.87
CA SER A 269 -30.20 11.18 -21.65
C SER A 269 -29.91 9.90 -20.86
N VAL A 270 -30.89 9.40 -20.12
CA VAL A 270 -30.83 8.10 -19.42
C VAL A 270 -30.37 6.97 -20.35
N ASP A 271 -30.67 7.07 -21.65
CA ASP A 271 -30.31 6.08 -22.67
C ASP A 271 -28.93 6.24 -23.31
N TYR A 272 -28.05 7.13 -22.81
CA TYR A 272 -26.76 7.39 -23.47
C TYR A 272 -25.92 6.12 -23.67
N LEU A 273 -25.78 5.29 -22.63
CA LEU A 273 -25.00 4.05 -22.72
C LEU A 273 -25.62 3.05 -23.70
N LEU A 274 -26.96 3.05 -23.84
CA LEU A 274 -27.67 2.23 -24.83
C LEU A 274 -27.41 2.73 -26.25
N ARG A 275 -27.43 4.06 -26.47
CA ARG A 275 -27.09 4.66 -27.77
C ARG A 275 -25.64 4.42 -28.15
N LEU A 276 -24.71 4.62 -27.21
CA LEU A 276 -23.30 4.35 -27.42
C LEU A 276 -23.08 2.86 -27.74
N ARG A 277 -23.77 1.96 -27.03
CA ARG A 277 -23.76 0.52 -27.35
C ARG A 277 -24.24 0.25 -28.77
N GLY A 278 -25.36 0.86 -29.18
CA GLY A 278 -25.90 0.70 -30.53
C GLY A 278 -24.91 1.14 -31.61
N LEU A 279 -24.25 2.28 -31.42
CA LEU A 279 -23.22 2.78 -32.34
C LEU A 279 -22.01 1.85 -32.41
N LEU A 280 -21.52 1.37 -31.26
CA LEU A 280 -20.34 0.51 -31.20
C LEU A 280 -20.62 -0.92 -31.70
N ALA A 281 -21.84 -1.42 -31.51
CA ALA A 281 -22.27 -2.73 -31.96
C ALA A 281 -22.24 -2.89 -33.50
N VAL A 282 -22.25 -1.78 -34.25
CA VAL A 282 -22.04 -1.79 -35.71
C VAL A 282 -20.62 -2.25 -36.07
N VAL A 283 -19.64 -1.95 -35.22
CA VAL A 283 -18.21 -2.26 -35.44
C VAL A 283 -17.81 -3.54 -34.69
N ASP A 284 -18.26 -3.70 -33.45
CA ASP A 284 -18.01 -4.87 -32.61
C ASP A 284 -19.27 -5.33 -31.89
N THR A 285 -19.86 -6.43 -32.37
CA THR A 285 -21.08 -7.03 -31.83
C THR A 285 -20.90 -7.66 -30.45
N LYS A 286 -19.66 -7.85 -29.98
CA LYS A 286 -19.32 -8.50 -28.70
C LYS A 286 -18.89 -7.52 -27.62
N ILE A 287 -19.03 -6.21 -27.84
CA ILE A 287 -18.63 -5.20 -26.86
C ILE A 287 -19.39 -5.37 -25.53
N SER A 288 -18.63 -5.42 -24.43
CA SER A 288 -19.17 -5.61 -23.08
C SER A 288 -19.66 -4.31 -22.44
N ASN A 289 -20.57 -4.40 -21.47
CA ASN A 289 -21.04 -3.23 -20.71
C ASN A 289 -19.88 -2.55 -19.96
N GLU A 290 -18.91 -3.32 -19.46
CA GLU A 290 -17.71 -2.80 -18.80
C GLU A 290 -16.83 -2.02 -19.77
N GLU A 291 -16.74 -2.46 -21.03
CA GLU A 291 -16.01 -1.76 -22.08
C GLU A 291 -16.71 -0.47 -22.50
N ILE A 292 -18.03 -0.50 -22.67
CA ILE A 292 -18.83 0.69 -22.95
C ILE A 292 -18.67 1.71 -21.82
N TYR A 293 -18.78 1.28 -20.55
CA TYR A 293 -18.54 2.13 -19.39
C TYR A 293 -17.12 2.73 -19.40
N ARG A 294 -16.10 1.90 -19.70
CA ARG A 294 -14.71 2.34 -19.77
C ARG A 294 -14.48 3.35 -20.89
N LEU A 295 -15.13 3.19 -22.03
CA LEU A 295 -15.07 4.15 -23.15
C LEU A 295 -15.80 5.45 -22.82
N ALA A 296 -16.98 5.36 -22.20
CA ALA A 296 -17.81 6.50 -21.84
C ALA A 296 -17.17 7.38 -20.76
N PHE A 297 -16.64 6.78 -19.70
CA PHE A 297 -16.21 7.52 -18.50
C PHE A 297 -14.70 7.46 -18.25
N GLY A 298 -13.97 6.68 -19.05
CA GLY A 298 -12.52 6.56 -18.90
C GLY A 298 -12.09 5.91 -17.60
N VAL A 299 -12.90 5.02 -17.01
CA VAL A 299 -12.63 4.33 -15.74
C VAL A 299 -13.17 2.91 -15.72
N ASN A 300 -12.73 2.07 -14.79
CA ASN A 300 -13.27 0.73 -14.62
C ASN A 300 -14.43 0.71 -13.62
N ILE A 301 -15.52 0.00 -13.94
CA ILE A 301 -16.70 -0.13 -13.07
C ILE A 301 -16.50 -1.18 -11.95
N LYS A 302 -15.74 -2.24 -12.24
CA LYS A 302 -15.51 -3.34 -11.29
C LYS A 302 -14.37 -3.01 -10.34
N GLU A 303 -14.59 -3.20 -9.04
CA GLU A 303 -13.61 -2.89 -7.99
C GLU A 303 -12.27 -3.62 -8.18
N LYS A 304 -12.31 -4.90 -8.58
CA LYS A 304 -11.11 -5.70 -8.88
C LYS A 304 -10.22 -5.09 -9.98
N ASP A 305 -10.77 -4.19 -10.78
CA ASP A 305 -10.09 -3.54 -11.91
C ASP A 305 -9.74 -2.07 -11.61
N PHE A 306 -10.05 -1.54 -10.42
CA PHE A 306 -9.72 -0.15 -10.07
C PHE A 306 -8.22 0.13 -10.12
N SER A 307 -7.38 -0.87 -9.84
CA SER A 307 -5.92 -0.76 -9.92
C SER A 307 -5.40 -0.51 -11.33
N LYS A 308 -6.20 -0.78 -12.37
CA LYS A 308 -5.79 -0.65 -13.78
C LYS A 308 -5.89 0.79 -14.31
N ARG A 309 -6.66 1.67 -13.67
CA ARG A 309 -6.88 3.04 -14.17
C ARG A 309 -7.14 4.06 -13.05
N PRO A 310 -6.48 5.23 -13.10
CA PRO A 310 -6.69 6.29 -12.13
C PRO A 310 -8.13 6.73 -12.03
N LEU A 311 -8.48 7.22 -10.84
CA LEU A 311 -9.76 7.76 -10.45
C LEU A 311 -10.93 6.77 -10.56
N SER A 312 -10.68 5.50 -10.89
CA SER A 312 -11.74 4.52 -11.09
C SER A 312 -12.64 4.38 -9.89
N ARG A 313 -12.08 4.35 -8.67
CA ARG A 313 -12.89 4.27 -7.45
C ARG A 313 -13.75 5.53 -7.27
N MET A 314 -13.13 6.71 -7.39
CA MET A 314 -13.82 7.98 -7.18
C MET A 314 -14.92 8.22 -8.20
N LYS A 315 -14.62 8.08 -9.49
CA LYS A 315 -15.61 8.28 -10.55
C LYS A 315 -16.72 7.24 -10.48
N ARG A 316 -16.42 5.98 -10.17
CA ARG A 316 -17.45 4.94 -9.98
C ARG A 316 -18.43 5.34 -8.88
N ASP A 317 -17.94 5.79 -7.72
CA ASP A 317 -18.83 6.16 -6.61
C ASP A 317 -19.69 7.39 -6.94
N ILE A 318 -19.13 8.39 -7.63
CA ILE A 318 -19.89 9.58 -8.06
C ILE A 318 -20.90 9.23 -9.16
N LEU A 319 -20.55 8.37 -10.12
CA LEU A 319 -21.46 7.91 -11.18
C LEU A 319 -22.63 7.10 -10.61
N ASP A 320 -22.37 6.26 -9.59
CA ASP A 320 -23.37 5.54 -8.79
C ASP A 320 -24.32 6.55 -8.10
N GLU A 321 -23.76 7.58 -7.45
CA GLU A 321 -24.55 8.66 -6.81
C GLU A 321 -25.38 9.50 -7.80
N LEU A 322 -24.91 9.68 -9.04
CA LEU A 322 -25.62 10.38 -10.12
C LEU A 322 -26.69 9.51 -10.81
N GLY A 323 -26.78 8.22 -10.47
CA GLY A 323 -27.68 7.25 -11.11
C GLY A 323 -27.32 6.99 -12.58
N MET A 324 -26.03 7.00 -12.91
CA MET A 324 -25.53 6.78 -14.28
C MET A 324 -25.07 5.34 -14.54
N ILE A 325 -25.11 4.47 -13.53
CA ILE A 325 -24.74 3.05 -13.59
C ILE A 325 -25.59 2.17 -12.69
#